data_AF-A0A3N2GS88-F1
#
_entry.id   AF-A0A3N2GS88-F1
#
_cell.length_a   1.000
_cell.length_b   1.000
_cell.length_c   1.000
_cell.angle_alpha   90.00
_cell.angle_beta   90.00
_cell.angle_gamma   90.00
#
_symmetry.space_group_name_H-M   'P 1'
#
loop_
_entity.id
_entity.type
_entity.pdbx_description
1 polymer ?
#
loop_
_entity_poly.entity_id
_entity_poly.type
_entity_poly.pdbx_seq_one_letter_code
_entity_poly.pdbx_strand_id
1 'polypeptide(L)'
;MNTDVTQNLFAFQLNGLDEPVVASAPTVADDALRQAWAKVRAERQVQPGDVTAVYSEWEPSAEDLGFVALMFPGVRQTYSFDRPGPDGWAAAFAEAERVLAEQAAPEPELLPVLWSASSPRAEVLGAVPHHPLVPGRLSVALAHVGPTPRGTVGMHHVTTHGYQEMGSPPFAELMAEAGANLKRGLRVTGHRGEHGDLLHLTREDWLAGSALALDDFGAQMSRNLGSERLVVGLPCPDELFVAGADSGWAEVIHEQVLGSEYDTTELVPCVVLLEPGGMRLLAERQA
;
A
#
# COMPACT_ATOMS: atom_id res chain seq x y z
N MET A 1 0.38 -16.51 -4.72
CA MET A 1 -0.69 -16.69 -5.72
C MET A 1 0.00 -16.92 -7.05
N ASN A 2 -0.34 -17.97 -7.80
CA ASN A 2 0.19 -18.15 -9.14
C ASN A 2 -0.52 -17.17 -10.07
N THR A 3 0.22 -16.45 -10.90
CA THR A 3 -0.36 -15.50 -11.87
C THR A 3 -0.48 -16.11 -13.27
N ASP A 4 0.08 -17.30 -13.49
CA ASP A 4 -0.05 -18.04 -14.74
C ASP A 4 -1.27 -18.96 -14.70
N VAL A 5 -2.38 -18.50 -15.30
CA VAL A 5 -3.66 -19.25 -15.38
C VAL A 5 -3.55 -20.56 -16.17
N THR A 6 -2.49 -20.75 -16.97
CA THR A 6 -2.25 -21.99 -17.72
C THR A 6 -1.64 -23.10 -16.85
N GLN A 7 -1.22 -22.77 -15.62
CA GLN A 7 -0.75 -23.70 -14.62
C GLN A 7 -1.71 -23.72 -13.42
N ASN A 8 -2.40 -24.84 -13.20
CA ASN A 8 -3.26 -25.02 -12.05
C ASN A 8 -2.39 -25.28 -10.83
N LEU A 9 -2.49 -24.40 -9.83
CA LEU A 9 -1.81 -24.57 -8.56
C LEU A 9 -2.62 -25.51 -7.65
N PHE A 10 -1.96 -26.51 -7.07
CA PHE A 10 -2.51 -27.40 -6.07
C PHE A 10 -1.80 -27.21 -4.74
N ALA A 11 -2.56 -26.95 -3.68
CA ALA A 11 -2.08 -26.85 -2.31
C ALA A 11 -2.57 -28.07 -1.50
N PHE A 12 -1.63 -28.92 -1.08
CA PHE A 12 -1.87 -30.10 -0.27
C PHE A 12 -1.64 -29.75 1.21
N GLN A 13 -2.71 -29.68 1.99
CA GLN A 13 -2.60 -29.53 3.44
C GLN A 13 -2.23 -30.87 4.07
N LEU A 14 -1.09 -30.90 4.75
CA LEU A 14 -0.58 -32.10 5.42
C LEU A 14 -0.76 -31.99 6.94
N ASN A 15 -1.03 -33.12 7.58
CA ASN A 15 -1.02 -33.23 9.03
C ASN A 15 0.38 -32.93 9.59
N GLY A 16 0.44 -32.03 10.58
CA GLY A 16 1.70 -31.66 11.25
C GLY A 16 2.57 -30.65 10.50
N LEU A 17 2.07 -30.04 9.42
CA LEU A 17 2.70 -28.87 8.78
C LEU A 17 1.79 -27.64 8.87
N ASP A 18 2.37 -26.52 9.27
CA ASP A 18 1.67 -25.23 9.36
C ASP A 18 1.40 -24.61 7.98
N GLU A 19 2.21 -24.96 6.97
CA GLU A 19 2.06 -24.48 5.60
C GLU A 19 1.73 -25.63 4.63
N PRO A 20 0.82 -25.41 3.66
CA PRO A 20 0.51 -26.41 2.66
C PRO A 20 1.68 -26.62 1.70
N VAL A 21 1.83 -27.85 1.21
CA VAL A 21 2.81 -28.15 0.16
C VAL A 21 2.17 -27.84 -1.19
N VAL A 22 2.85 -27.04 -2.01
CA VAL A 22 2.30 -26.51 -3.25
C VAL A 22 3.04 -27.07 -4.47
N ALA A 23 2.30 -27.46 -5.50
CA ALA A 23 2.83 -27.82 -6.80
C ALA A 23 1.87 -27.40 -7.92
N SER A 24 2.39 -27.21 -9.13
CA SER A 24 1.58 -26.84 -10.29
C SER A 24 1.60 -27.92 -11.39
N ALA A 25 0.57 -27.93 -12.22
CA ALA A 25 0.49 -28.74 -13.44
C ALA A 25 -0.33 -28.00 -14.51
N PRO A 26 -0.24 -28.37 -15.80
CA PRO A 26 -1.00 -27.71 -16.86
C PRO A 26 -2.50 -27.74 -16.58
N THR A 27 -3.16 -26.58 -16.58
CA THR A 27 -4.57 -26.45 -16.17
C THR A 27 -5.53 -27.30 -17.01
N VAL A 28 -5.24 -27.42 -18.31
CA VAL A 28 -6.09 -28.14 -19.26
C VAL A 28 -5.94 -29.66 -19.14
N ALA A 29 -4.87 -30.17 -18.52
CA ALA A 29 -4.66 -31.61 -18.39
C ALA A 29 -5.76 -32.27 -17.55
N ASP A 30 -6.17 -33.48 -17.93
CA ASP A 30 -7.17 -34.25 -17.18
C ASP A 30 -6.56 -34.97 -15.96
N ASP A 31 -5.24 -35.13 -15.90
CA ASP A 31 -4.53 -35.74 -14.78
C ASP A 31 -3.63 -34.73 -14.02
N ALA A 32 -4.01 -33.45 -14.04
CA ALA A 32 -3.21 -32.35 -13.50
C ALA A 32 -2.88 -32.54 -12.01
N LEU A 33 -3.85 -32.99 -11.20
CA LEU A 33 -3.64 -33.24 -9.77
C LEU A 33 -2.67 -34.42 -9.56
N ARG A 34 -2.81 -35.48 -10.36
CA ARG A 34 -1.88 -36.63 -10.32
C ARG A 34 -0.45 -36.19 -10.63
N GLN A 35 -0.27 -35.35 -11.65
CA GLN A 35 1.05 -34.80 -12.01
C GLN A 35 1.61 -33.93 -10.88
N ALA A 36 0.80 -33.03 -10.30
CA ALA A 36 1.22 -32.18 -9.19
C ALA A 36 1.63 -33.01 -7.97
N TRP A 37 0.85 -34.04 -7.62
CA TRP A 37 1.19 -34.94 -6.51
C TRP A 37 2.47 -35.74 -6.76
N ALA A 38 2.73 -36.16 -8.00
CA ALA A 38 3.97 -36.83 -8.35
C ALA A 38 5.19 -35.91 -8.12
N LYS A 39 5.08 -34.61 -8.42
CA LYS A 39 6.12 -33.61 -8.10
C LYS A 39 6.34 -33.48 -6.60
N VAL A 40 5.26 -33.33 -5.83
CA VAL A 40 5.31 -33.25 -4.35
C VAL A 40 6.03 -34.46 -3.75
N ARG A 41 5.72 -35.67 -4.21
CA ARG A 41 6.35 -36.91 -3.74
C ARG A 41 7.82 -37.05 -4.14
N ALA A 42 8.22 -36.47 -5.27
CA ALA A 42 9.61 -36.48 -5.70
C ALA A 42 10.46 -35.53 -4.84
N GLU A 43 9.89 -34.39 -4.44
CA GLU A 43 10.59 -33.35 -3.69
C GLU A 43 10.54 -33.56 -2.17
N ARG A 44 9.47 -34.21 -1.68
CA ARG A 44 9.23 -34.37 -0.23
C ARG A 44 8.89 -35.82 0.11
N GLN A 45 9.38 -36.27 1.26
CA GLN A 45 9.05 -37.59 1.81
C GLN A 45 7.69 -37.56 2.52
N VAL A 46 6.60 -37.41 1.76
CA VAL A 46 5.23 -37.33 2.27
C VAL A 46 4.40 -38.51 1.81
N GLN A 47 3.47 -38.98 2.66
CA GLN A 47 2.57 -40.08 2.33
C GLN A 47 1.19 -39.55 1.95
N PRO A 48 0.44 -40.26 1.09
CA PRO A 48 -0.93 -39.87 0.75
C PRO A 48 -1.85 -39.75 1.98
N GLY A 49 -1.66 -40.62 2.98
CA GLY A 49 -2.44 -40.59 4.22
C GLY A 49 -2.21 -39.36 5.10
N ASP A 50 -1.18 -38.56 4.82
CA ASP A 50 -0.90 -37.33 5.56
C ASP A 50 -1.74 -36.15 5.05
N VAL A 51 -2.35 -36.28 3.86
CA VAL A 51 -3.15 -35.21 3.22
C VAL A 51 -4.53 -35.10 3.86
N THR A 52 -4.90 -33.91 4.30
CA THR A 52 -6.19 -33.62 4.96
C THR A 52 -7.10 -32.70 4.14
N ALA A 53 -6.51 -31.79 3.35
CA ALA A 53 -7.22 -30.91 2.44
C ALA A 53 -6.43 -30.79 1.13
N VAL A 54 -7.13 -30.67 0.01
CA VAL A 54 -6.55 -30.24 -1.26
C VAL A 54 -7.32 -29.03 -1.74
N TYR A 55 -6.59 -27.94 -1.96
CA TYR A 55 -7.10 -26.78 -2.67
C TYR A 55 -6.49 -26.76 -4.08
N SER A 56 -7.28 -26.37 -5.08
CA SER A 56 -6.81 -26.09 -6.43
C SER A 56 -7.31 -24.73 -6.92
N GLU A 57 -6.61 -24.09 -7.84
CA GLU A 57 -7.13 -22.86 -8.46
C GLU A 57 -8.33 -23.19 -9.36
N TRP A 58 -8.22 -24.24 -10.16
CA TRP A 58 -9.27 -24.73 -11.04
C TRP A 58 -9.89 -26.03 -10.53
N GLU A 59 -11.19 -26.21 -10.77
CA GLU A 59 -11.92 -27.44 -10.46
C GLU A 59 -11.21 -28.67 -11.08
N PRO A 60 -10.95 -29.71 -10.27
CA PRO A 60 -10.34 -30.94 -10.76
C PRO A 60 -11.18 -31.64 -11.84
N SER A 61 -10.53 -32.31 -12.78
CA SER A 61 -11.23 -33.13 -13.79
C SER A 61 -11.90 -34.36 -13.15
N ALA A 62 -12.76 -35.05 -13.92
CA ALA A 62 -13.31 -36.35 -13.49
C ALA A 62 -12.23 -37.42 -13.22
N GLU A 63 -11.12 -37.41 -13.97
CA GLU A 63 -10.00 -38.32 -13.73
C GLU A 63 -9.24 -37.95 -12.44
N ASP A 64 -9.02 -36.66 -12.19
CA ASP A 64 -8.41 -36.18 -10.95
C ASP A 64 -9.28 -36.50 -9.75
N LEU A 65 -10.60 -36.33 -9.83
CA LEU A 65 -11.55 -36.70 -8.77
C LEU A 65 -11.50 -38.20 -8.48
N GLY A 66 -11.42 -39.05 -9.50
CA GLY A 66 -11.24 -40.49 -9.35
C GLY A 66 -9.91 -40.84 -8.68
N PHE A 67 -8.84 -40.13 -9.04
CA PHE A 67 -7.53 -40.27 -8.41
C PHE A 67 -7.56 -39.84 -6.94
N VAL A 68 -8.21 -38.72 -6.61
CA VAL A 68 -8.34 -38.25 -5.22
C VAL A 68 -9.12 -39.24 -4.38
N ALA A 69 -10.25 -39.75 -4.85
CA ALA A 69 -11.04 -40.73 -4.13
C ALA A 69 -10.25 -42.01 -3.80
N LEU A 70 -9.33 -42.41 -4.67
CA LEU A 70 -8.47 -43.57 -4.47
C LEU A 70 -7.28 -43.30 -3.54
N MET A 71 -6.58 -42.18 -3.75
CA MET A 71 -5.29 -41.90 -3.10
C MET A 71 -5.43 -41.16 -1.78
N PHE A 72 -6.48 -40.36 -1.64
CA PHE A 72 -6.76 -39.52 -0.49
C PHE A 72 -8.23 -39.73 -0.09
N PRO A 73 -8.55 -40.83 0.59
CA PRO A 73 -9.94 -41.08 0.99
C PRO A 73 -10.39 -40.07 2.06
N GLY A 74 -11.46 -39.32 1.79
CA GLY A 74 -12.12 -38.45 2.78
C GLY A 74 -11.52 -37.04 2.95
N VAL A 75 -10.58 -36.63 2.10
CA VAL A 75 -10.03 -35.26 2.09
C VAL A 75 -11.07 -34.24 1.62
N ARG A 76 -11.05 -33.06 2.27
CA ARG A 76 -11.80 -31.89 1.80
C ARG A 76 -11.16 -31.30 0.54
N GLN A 77 -11.98 -31.11 -0.50
CA GLN A 77 -11.57 -30.48 -1.75
C GLN A 77 -12.28 -29.13 -1.93
N THR A 78 -11.54 -28.12 -2.35
CA THR A 78 -12.05 -26.77 -2.63
C THR A 78 -11.32 -26.18 -3.82
N TYR A 79 -11.99 -25.34 -4.61
CA TYR A 79 -11.40 -24.66 -5.76
C TYR A 79 -11.92 -23.24 -5.93
N SER A 80 -11.25 -22.44 -6.76
CA SER A 80 -11.59 -21.02 -6.99
C SER A 80 -12.33 -20.77 -8.30
N PHE A 81 -12.01 -21.53 -9.36
CA PHE A 81 -12.62 -21.39 -10.69
C PHE A 81 -13.21 -22.71 -11.16
N ASP A 82 -14.43 -22.70 -11.71
CA ASP A 82 -15.04 -23.88 -12.33
C ASP A 82 -14.27 -24.30 -13.59
N ARG A 83 -14.18 -25.61 -13.85
CA ARG A 83 -13.52 -26.12 -15.06
C ARG A 83 -14.47 -25.93 -16.26
N PRO A 84 -14.07 -25.18 -17.29
CA PRO A 84 -14.93 -25.00 -18.46
C PRO A 84 -15.02 -26.28 -19.29
N GLY A 85 -16.01 -26.33 -20.18
CA GLY A 85 -16.05 -27.34 -21.24
C GLY A 85 -14.87 -27.21 -22.23
N PRO A 86 -14.67 -28.19 -23.14
CA PRO A 86 -13.49 -28.27 -24.01
C PRO A 86 -13.16 -27.00 -24.80
N ASP A 87 -14.18 -26.30 -25.29
CA ASP A 87 -14.02 -25.08 -26.11
C ASP A 87 -14.02 -23.77 -25.27
N GLY A 88 -14.21 -23.87 -23.95
CA GLY A 88 -14.40 -22.72 -23.06
C GLY A 88 -13.14 -22.16 -22.41
N TRP A 89 -11.99 -22.83 -22.58
CA TRP A 89 -10.74 -22.49 -21.88
C TRP A 89 -10.24 -21.07 -22.13
N ALA A 90 -10.27 -20.59 -23.37
CA ALA A 90 -9.77 -19.26 -23.70
C ALA A 90 -10.56 -18.15 -22.96
N ALA A 91 -11.88 -18.28 -22.90
CA ALA A 91 -12.74 -17.32 -22.18
C ALA A 91 -12.55 -17.45 -20.66
N ALA A 92 -12.41 -18.66 -20.16
CA ALA A 92 -12.19 -18.90 -18.73
C ALA A 92 -10.85 -18.33 -18.26
N PHE A 93 -9.77 -18.49 -19.03
CA PHE A 93 -8.47 -17.89 -18.71
C PHE A 93 -8.54 -16.37 -18.69
N ALA A 94 -9.16 -15.74 -19.69
CA ALA A 94 -9.31 -14.28 -19.72
C ALA A 94 -10.09 -13.75 -18.50
N GLU A 95 -11.14 -14.46 -18.08
CA GLU A 95 -11.92 -14.08 -16.90
C GLU A 95 -11.13 -14.30 -15.60
N ALA A 96 -10.42 -15.43 -15.48
CA ALA A 96 -9.58 -15.69 -14.32
C ALA A 96 -8.44 -14.66 -14.20
N GLU A 97 -7.80 -14.28 -15.31
CA GLU A 97 -6.81 -13.19 -15.34
C GLU A 97 -7.42 -11.87 -14.86
N ARG A 98 -8.64 -11.54 -15.31
CA ARG A 98 -9.36 -10.34 -14.85
C ARG A 98 -9.62 -10.36 -13.35
N VAL A 99 -10.16 -11.47 -12.83
CA VAL A 99 -10.45 -11.63 -11.39
C VAL A 99 -9.16 -11.59 -10.56
N LEU A 100 -8.10 -12.26 -11.01
CA LEU A 100 -6.80 -12.25 -10.33
C LEU A 100 -6.15 -10.87 -10.36
N ALA A 101 -6.30 -10.11 -11.44
CA ALA A 101 -5.83 -8.72 -11.52
C ALA A 101 -6.64 -7.79 -10.60
N GLU A 102 -7.94 -8.00 -10.46
CA GLU A 102 -8.81 -7.27 -9.52
C GLU A 102 -8.52 -7.63 -8.06
N GLN A 103 -8.03 -8.85 -7.81
CA GLN A 103 -7.66 -9.34 -6.48
C GLN A 103 -6.17 -9.18 -6.14
N ALA A 104 -5.34 -8.82 -7.11
CA ALA A 104 -3.94 -8.52 -6.87
C ALA A 104 -3.87 -7.31 -5.93
N ALA A 105 -3.13 -7.45 -4.83
CA ALA A 105 -2.82 -6.31 -3.98
C ALA A 105 -2.17 -5.24 -4.88
N PRO A 106 -2.67 -3.98 -4.87
CA PRO A 106 -2.09 -2.94 -5.69
C PRO A 106 -0.59 -2.85 -5.41
N GLU A 107 0.21 -2.72 -6.46
CA GLU A 107 1.65 -2.54 -6.30
C GLU A 107 1.91 -1.33 -5.39
N PRO A 108 2.85 -1.44 -4.45
CA PRO A 108 3.21 -0.31 -3.60
C PRO A 108 3.58 0.91 -4.45
N GLU A 109 2.89 2.02 -4.22
CA GLU A 109 3.13 3.26 -4.94
C GLU A 109 4.28 4.03 -4.28
N LEU A 110 5.14 4.64 -5.10
CA LEU A 110 6.09 5.61 -4.58
C LEU A 110 5.32 6.84 -4.09
N LEU A 111 5.44 7.19 -2.81
CA LEU A 111 4.78 8.32 -2.17
C LEU A 111 5.79 9.19 -1.38
N PRO A 112 5.55 10.50 -1.28
CA PRO A 112 6.28 11.35 -0.38
C PRO A 112 5.86 11.08 1.07
N VAL A 113 6.82 11.12 1.98
CA VAL A 113 6.62 10.94 3.42
C VAL A 113 7.26 12.12 4.14
N LEU A 114 6.51 12.80 5.01
CA LEU A 114 7.05 13.87 5.85
C LEU A 114 7.79 13.33 7.06
N TRP A 115 8.88 14.01 7.41
CA TRP A 115 9.75 13.64 8.53
C TRP A 115 10.01 14.84 9.42
N SER A 116 9.68 14.71 10.71
CA SER A 116 10.08 15.66 11.74
C SER A 116 11.48 15.36 12.23
N ALA A 117 12.31 16.39 12.39
CA ALA A 117 13.64 16.28 12.97
C ALA A 117 13.62 15.87 14.46
N SER A 118 12.48 16.07 15.13
CA SER A 118 12.21 15.67 16.51
C SER A 118 11.55 14.29 16.62
N SER A 119 11.31 13.60 15.51
CA SER A 119 10.69 12.27 15.52
C SER A 119 11.60 11.23 16.18
N PRO A 120 11.04 10.16 16.79
CA PRO A 120 11.84 9.06 17.32
C PRO A 120 12.61 8.30 16.22
N ARG A 121 12.25 8.51 14.95
CA ARG A 121 12.93 7.94 13.79
C ARG A 121 13.95 8.89 13.15
N ALA A 122 14.17 10.09 13.70
CA ALA A 122 15.01 11.12 13.06
C ALA A 122 16.42 10.64 12.66
N GLU A 123 17.01 9.69 13.38
CA GLU A 123 18.31 9.09 13.03
C GLU A 123 18.28 8.33 11.68
N VAL A 124 17.13 7.74 11.33
CA VAL A 124 16.92 7.01 10.07
C VAL A 124 16.88 7.97 8.87
N LEU A 125 16.50 9.23 9.09
CA LEU A 125 16.45 10.24 8.03
C LEU A 125 17.81 10.43 7.34
N GLY A 126 18.91 10.28 8.09
CA GLY A 126 20.28 10.34 7.54
C GLY A 126 20.64 9.19 6.61
N ALA A 127 19.88 8.09 6.63
CA ALA A 127 20.09 6.89 5.81
C ALA A 127 19.17 6.81 4.58
N VAL A 128 18.33 7.83 4.35
CA VAL A 128 17.43 7.93 3.21
C VAL A 128 17.66 9.25 2.46
N PRO A 129 17.55 9.27 1.12
CA PRO A 129 17.54 10.52 0.37
C PRO A 129 16.33 11.36 0.78
N HIS A 130 16.56 12.63 1.08
CA HIS A 130 15.51 13.53 1.53
C HIS A 130 15.79 14.97 1.11
N HIS A 131 14.74 15.81 1.12
CA HIS A 131 14.81 17.23 0.87
C HIS A 131 14.22 18.02 2.04
N PRO A 132 14.85 19.11 2.51
CA PRO A 132 14.29 19.93 3.57
C PRO A 132 13.11 20.76 3.06
N LEU A 133 11.99 20.73 3.80
CA LEU A 133 10.85 21.65 3.59
C LEU A 133 10.95 22.87 4.53
N VAL A 134 11.28 22.60 5.80
CA VAL A 134 11.64 23.62 6.79
C VAL A 134 13.04 23.25 7.29
N PRO A 135 14.09 24.03 6.93
CA PRO A 135 15.47 23.67 7.24
C PRO A 135 15.69 23.25 8.70
N GLY A 136 16.22 22.05 8.89
CA GLY A 136 16.53 21.48 10.21
C GLY A 136 15.31 21.07 11.06
N ARG A 137 14.08 21.16 10.52
CA ARG A 137 12.84 20.89 11.27
C ARG A 137 11.94 19.87 10.59
N LEU A 138 11.68 20.06 9.30
CA LEU A 138 10.78 19.21 8.52
C LEU A 138 11.44 18.89 7.17
N SER A 139 11.43 17.61 6.81
CA SER A 139 11.94 17.11 5.54
C SER A 139 10.90 16.23 4.86
N VAL A 140 11.09 16.01 3.55
CA VAL A 140 10.36 15.00 2.79
C VAL A 140 11.34 13.94 2.30
N ALA A 141 10.98 12.67 2.48
CA ALA A 141 11.65 11.52 1.91
C ALA A 141 10.64 10.71 1.07
N LEU A 142 11.08 9.60 0.48
CA LEU A 142 10.26 8.77 -0.39
C LEU A 142 10.15 7.36 0.15
N ALA A 143 8.98 6.75 -0.01
CA ALA A 143 8.74 5.35 0.33
C ALA A 143 7.81 4.69 -0.69
N HIS A 144 7.99 3.40 -0.89
CA HIS A 144 6.98 2.57 -1.53
C HIS A 144 5.95 2.17 -0.49
N VAL A 145 4.69 2.55 -0.73
CA VAL A 145 3.59 2.42 0.22
C VAL A 145 2.47 1.63 -0.42
N GLY A 146 2.03 0.57 0.25
CA GLY A 146 0.95 -0.28 -0.23
C GLY A 146 0.45 -1.21 0.86
N PRO A 147 -0.63 -1.97 0.62
CA PRO A 147 -1.14 -2.91 1.60
C PRO A 147 -0.15 -4.06 1.83
N THR A 148 0.04 -4.46 3.09
CA THR A 148 0.72 -5.71 3.43
C THR A 148 -0.23 -6.89 3.21
N PRO A 149 0.29 -8.14 3.13
CA PRO A 149 -0.55 -9.35 3.09
C PRO A 149 -1.51 -9.50 4.28
N ARG A 150 -1.31 -8.74 5.37
CA ARG A 150 -2.17 -8.73 6.56
C ARG A 150 -3.23 -7.63 6.54
N GLY A 151 -3.34 -6.87 5.45
CA GLY A 151 -4.28 -5.75 5.31
C GLY A 151 -3.89 -4.50 6.10
N THR A 152 -2.63 -4.38 6.53
CA THR A 152 -2.08 -3.16 7.16
C THR A 152 -1.30 -2.34 6.15
N VAL A 153 -0.89 -1.12 6.50
CA VAL A 153 0.01 -0.32 5.66
C VAL A 153 1.43 -0.90 5.72
N GLY A 154 1.98 -1.21 4.54
CA GLY A 154 3.38 -1.50 4.33
C GLY A 154 4.07 -0.24 3.83
N MET A 155 5.19 0.12 4.46
CA MET A 155 5.99 1.27 4.06
C MET A 155 7.45 0.84 3.96
N HIS A 156 8.00 0.95 2.76
CA HIS A 156 9.39 0.63 2.46
C HIS A 156 10.10 1.89 1.98
N HIS A 157 10.82 2.54 2.90
CA HIS A 157 11.58 3.76 2.62
C HIS A 157 12.63 3.51 1.53
N VAL A 158 12.76 4.44 0.60
CA VAL A 158 13.83 4.45 -0.39
C VAL A 158 15.14 4.71 0.35
N THR A 159 15.95 3.68 0.52
CA THR A 159 17.25 3.78 1.19
C THR A 159 18.27 4.43 0.26
N THR A 160 19.38 4.96 0.82
CA THR A 160 20.50 5.44 -0.01
C THR A 160 21.00 4.38 -0.99
N HIS A 161 21.01 3.10 -0.57
CA HIS A 161 21.40 1.99 -1.43
C HIS A 161 20.40 1.76 -2.58
N GLY A 162 19.09 1.69 -2.27
CA GLY A 162 18.06 1.53 -3.31
C GLY A 162 18.05 2.69 -4.32
N TYR A 163 18.28 3.92 -3.84
CA TYR A 163 18.44 5.09 -4.72
C TYR A 163 19.67 4.97 -5.65
N GLN A 164 20.77 4.37 -5.17
CA GLN A 164 21.93 4.09 -6.01
C GLN A 164 21.65 3.02 -7.06
N GLU A 165 20.94 1.95 -6.69
CA GLU A 165 20.53 0.87 -7.62
C GLU A 165 19.63 1.37 -8.76
N MET A 166 18.80 2.37 -8.48
CA MET A 166 17.99 3.08 -9.47
C MET A 166 18.82 3.93 -10.46
N GLY A 167 20.15 4.00 -10.30
CA GLY A 167 21.01 4.87 -11.09
C GLY A 167 21.10 6.30 -10.56
N SER A 168 20.65 6.55 -9.33
CA SER A 168 20.61 7.88 -8.70
C SER A 168 19.91 8.94 -9.56
N PRO A 169 18.66 8.69 -10.02
CA PRO A 169 17.92 9.68 -10.79
C PRO A 169 17.76 10.95 -9.94
N PRO A 170 17.66 12.15 -10.53
CA PRO A 170 17.45 13.36 -9.77
C PRO A 170 16.27 13.23 -8.80
N PHE A 171 16.47 13.56 -7.52
CA PHE A 171 15.42 13.45 -6.50
C PHE A 171 14.12 14.18 -6.90
N ALA A 172 14.24 15.29 -7.65
CA ALA A 172 13.09 16.03 -8.17
C ALA A 172 12.22 15.21 -9.15
N GLU A 173 12.80 14.31 -9.93
CA GLU A 173 12.04 13.43 -10.84
C GLU A 173 11.23 12.41 -10.04
N LEU A 174 11.84 11.79 -9.02
CA LEU A 174 11.13 10.89 -8.11
C LEU A 174 10.06 11.59 -7.30
N MET A 175 10.33 12.83 -6.85
CA MET A 175 9.35 13.64 -6.14
C MET A 175 8.17 14.01 -7.05
N ALA A 176 8.40 14.26 -8.34
CA ALA A 176 7.34 14.54 -9.31
C ALA A 176 6.46 13.31 -9.54
N GLU A 177 7.06 12.12 -9.68
CA GLU A 177 6.33 10.85 -9.76
C GLU A 177 5.51 10.59 -8.49
N ALA A 178 6.16 10.68 -7.32
CA ALA A 178 5.53 10.47 -6.03
C ALA A 178 4.38 11.47 -5.77
N GLY A 179 4.57 12.72 -6.20
CA GLY A 179 3.55 13.75 -6.15
C GLY A 179 2.36 13.47 -7.07
N ALA A 180 2.61 12.94 -8.27
CA ALA A 180 1.54 12.50 -9.17
C ALA A 180 0.73 11.34 -8.58
N ASN A 181 1.40 10.34 -7.99
CA ASN A 181 0.76 9.22 -7.29
C ASN A 181 -0.08 9.71 -6.10
N LEU A 182 0.47 10.61 -5.28
CA LEU A 182 -0.25 11.21 -4.15
C LEU A 182 -1.54 11.91 -4.61
N LYS A 183 -1.45 12.72 -5.68
CA LYS A 183 -2.59 13.49 -6.23
C LYS A 183 -3.74 12.60 -6.70
N ARG A 184 -3.49 11.36 -7.16
CA ARG A 184 -4.57 10.45 -7.63
C ARG A 184 -5.61 10.12 -6.56
N GLY A 185 -5.18 9.98 -5.30
CA GLY A 185 -6.05 9.62 -4.18
C GLY A 185 -6.45 10.80 -3.29
N LEU A 186 -5.95 12.01 -3.57
CA LEU A 186 -6.13 13.17 -2.71
C LEU A 186 -7.53 13.77 -2.87
N ARG A 187 -8.22 13.99 -1.76
CA ARG A 187 -9.51 14.66 -1.68
C ARG A 187 -9.39 15.94 -0.86
N VAL A 188 -9.95 17.02 -1.37
CA VAL A 188 -10.01 18.31 -0.68
C VAL A 188 -11.47 18.63 -0.36
N THR A 189 -11.78 18.76 0.92
CA THR A 189 -13.11 19.13 1.41
C THR A 189 -13.06 20.55 1.95
N GLY A 190 -13.92 21.43 1.45
CA GLY A 190 -14.02 22.81 1.90
C GLY A 190 -15.14 23.00 2.91
N HIS A 191 -14.85 23.68 4.03
CA HIS A 191 -15.82 24.09 5.04
C HIS A 191 -15.86 25.61 5.11
N ARG A 192 -17.05 26.18 4.96
CA ARG A 192 -17.28 27.62 5.11
C ARG A 192 -18.04 27.88 6.40
N GLY A 193 -17.61 28.86 7.18
CA GLY A 193 -18.27 29.20 8.44
C GLY A 193 -17.83 30.53 9.02
N GLU A 194 -18.28 30.80 10.25
CA GLU A 194 -18.01 32.05 10.96
C GLU A 194 -16.51 32.30 11.22
N HIS A 195 -15.73 31.22 11.29
CA HIS A 195 -14.28 31.26 11.51
C HIS A 195 -13.49 31.50 10.20
N GLY A 196 -14.18 31.64 9.07
CA GLY A 196 -13.60 31.70 7.72
C GLY A 196 -13.67 30.36 7.00
N ASP A 197 -12.94 30.28 5.88
CA ASP A 197 -12.85 29.08 5.06
C ASP A 197 -11.74 28.15 5.56
N LEU A 198 -12.03 26.85 5.62
CA LEU A 198 -11.12 25.77 6.00
C LEU A 198 -11.11 24.72 4.90
N LEU A 199 -9.93 24.24 4.55
CA LEU A 199 -9.75 23.06 3.70
C LEU A 199 -9.26 21.90 4.56
N HIS A 200 -9.89 20.74 4.39
CA HIS A 200 -9.46 19.47 4.96
C HIS A 200 -9.04 18.56 3.83
N LEU A 201 -7.80 18.08 3.88
CA LEU A 201 -7.28 17.16 2.88
C LEU A 201 -7.12 15.77 3.49
N THR A 202 -7.67 14.79 2.79
CA THR A 202 -7.61 13.37 3.11
C THR A 202 -7.20 12.60 1.87
N ARG A 203 -6.73 11.36 2.02
CA ARG A 203 -6.43 10.47 0.89
C ARG A 203 -7.01 9.08 1.18
N GLU A 204 -7.52 8.44 0.14
CA GLU A 204 -8.12 7.09 0.25
C GLU A 204 -7.11 6.08 0.85
N ASP A 205 -5.86 6.15 0.42
CA ASP A 205 -4.78 5.23 0.81
C ASP A 205 -3.67 5.90 1.66
N TRP A 206 -4.04 6.70 2.68
CA TRP A 206 -3.10 7.30 3.66
C TRP A 206 -2.23 8.46 3.14
N LEU A 207 -1.48 9.08 4.06
CA LEU A 207 -0.42 10.05 3.80
C LEU A 207 -0.84 11.38 3.14
N ALA A 208 -2.10 11.82 3.30
CA ALA A 208 -2.54 13.09 2.73
C ALA A 208 -1.70 14.28 3.23
N GLY A 209 -1.19 14.22 4.46
CA GLY A 209 -0.30 15.22 5.07
C GLY A 209 0.91 15.56 4.19
N SER A 210 1.43 14.58 3.45
CA SER A 210 2.54 14.78 2.52
C SER A 210 2.21 15.68 1.32
N ALA A 211 0.94 16.08 1.13
CA ALA A 211 0.57 17.06 0.13
C ALA A 211 1.26 18.41 0.36
N LEU A 212 1.66 18.72 1.60
CA LEU A 212 2.47 19.90 1.92
C LEU A 212 3.78 19.96 1.11
N ALA A 213 4.34 18.82 0.70
CA ALA A 213 5.57 18.74 -0.07
C ALA A 213 5.38 18.94 -1.58
N LEU A 214 4.14 19.03 -2.08
CA LEU A 214 3.88 19.25 -3.50
C LEU A 214 4.29 20.66 -3.92
N ASP A 215 4.90 20.76 -5.10
CA ASP A 215 5.41 22.02 -5.67
C ASP A 215 4.33 23.09 -5.86
N ASP A 216 3.12 22.67 -6.23
CA ASP A 216 1.97 23.54 -6.45
C ASP A 216 1.05 23.70 -5.23
N PHE A 217 1.35 23.05 -4.10
CA PHE A 217 0.48 23.03 -2.92
C PHE A 217 0.09 24.44 -2.46
N GLY A 218 1.09 25.29 -2.20
CA GLY A 218 0.84 26.65 -1.70
C GLY A 218 0.01 27.49 -2.66
N ALA A 219 0.35 27.47 -3.95
CA ALA A 219 -0.38 28.22 -4.97
C ALA A 219 -1.82 27.71 -5.15
N GLN A 220 -2.07 26.41 -5.00
CA GLN A 220 -3.43 25.87 -5.04
C GLN A 220 -4.24 26.27 -3.80
N MET A 221 -3.69 26.06 -2.60
CA MET A 221 -4.40 26.34 -1.35
C MET A 221 -4.68 27.84 -1.20
N SER A 222 -3.72 28.70 -1.55
CA SER A 222 -3.89 30.15 -1.51
C SER A 222 -4.98 30.64 -2.45
N ARG A 223 -5.08 30.07 -3.66
CA ARG A 223 -6.16 30.40 -4.59
C ARG A 223 -7.53 29.96 -4.05
N ASN A 224 -7.61 28.77 -3.46
CA ASN A 224 -8.86 28.24 -2.93
C ASN A 224 -9.36 29.02 -1.71
N LEU A 225 -8.45 29.50 -0.86
CA LEU A 225 -8.76 30.23 0.38
C LEU A 225 -8.75 31.75 0.22
N GLY A 226 -8.27 32.27 -0.91
CA GLY A 226 -8.12 33.71 -1.13
C GLY A 226 -7.10 34.37 -0.19
N SER A 227 -6.08 33.64 0.26
CA SER A 227 -5.07 34.14 1.21
C SER A 227 -3.66 33.66 0.86
N GLU A 228 -2.69 34.56 0.90
CA GLU A 228 -1.27 34.26 0.65
C GLU A 228 -0.54 33.73 1.89
N ARG A 229 -1.07 33.99 3.09
CA ARG A 229 -0.52 33.49 4.35
C ARG A 229 -1.45 32.41 4.87
N LEU A 230 -0.96 31.17 4.93
CA LEU A 230 -1.74 29.99 5.29
C LEU A 230 -1.18 29.34 6.55
N VAL A 231 -2.08 28.90 7.43
CA VAL A 231 -1.74 27.97 8.51
C VAL A 231 -2.14 26.58 8.06
N VAL A 232 -1.18 25.67 8.13
CA VAL A 232 -1.32 24.25 7.81
C VAL A 232 -1.15 23.44 9.09
N GLY A 233 -2.15 22.64 9.45
CA GLY A 233 -2.09 21.72 10.56
C GLY A 233 -1.93 20.28 10.09
N LEU A 234 -0.95 19.58 10.66
CA LEU A 234 -0.66 18.17 10.42
C LEU A 234 -0.87 17.40 11.73
N PRO A 235 -2.09 16.93 12.04
CA PRO A 235 -2.36 16.18 13.27
C PRO A 235 -1.80 14.74 13.20
N CYS A 236 -1.65 14.19 12.00
CA CYS A 236 -1.05 12.89 11.70
C CYS A 236 -0.61 12.88 10.21
N PRO A 237 0.04 11.82 9.72
CA PRO A 237 0.40 11.70 8.31
C PRO A 237 -0.81 11.66 7.35
N ASP A 238 -1.98 11.20 7.79
CA ASP A 238 -3.08 10.82 6.90
C ASP A 238 -4.03 11.95 6.52
N GLU A 239 -3.93 13.10 7.20
CA GLU A 239 -4.76 14.27 6.93
C GLU A 239 -4.01 15.56 7.20
N LEU A 240 -4.49 16.65 6.61
CA LEU A 240 -4.07 17.99 6.99
C LEU A 240 -5.21 19.01 6.87
N PHE A 241 -5.09 20.07 7.64
CA PHE A 241 -6.01 21.20 7.65
C PHE A 241 -5.32 22.44 7.14
N VAL A 242 -5.98 23.25 6.30
CA VAL A 242 -5.43 24.51 5.76
C VAL A 242 -6.45 25.62 5.91
N ALA A 243 -6.02 26.74 6.48
CA ALA A 243 -6.83 27.94 6.55
C ALA A 243 -5.96 29.19 6.33
N GLY A 244 -6.61 30.33 6.09
CA GLY A 244 -5.91 31.62 6.11
C GLY A 244 -5.30 31.88 7.49
N ALA A 245 -4.07 32.37 7.55
CA ALA A 245 -3.35 32.59 8.81
C ALA A 245 -4.02 33.63 9.72
N ASP A 246 -4.78 34.55 9.13
CA ASP A 246 -5.53 35.58 9.85
C ASP A 246 -7.02 35.19 10.06
N SER A 247 -7.39 33.94 9.78
CA SER A 247 -8.74 33.41 9.99
C SER A 247 -8.94 32.91 11.42
N GLY A 248 -10.21 32.78 11.85
CA GLY A 248 -10.55 32.20 13.15
C GLY A 248 -10.20 30.72 13.29
N TRP A 249 -9.81 30.04 12.20
CA TRP A 249 -9.36 28.66 12.24
C TRP A 249 -7.92 28.48 12.73
N ALA A 250 -7.10 29.53 12.73
CA ALA A 250 -5.67 29.40 13.05
C ALA A 250 -5.42 28.83 14.47
N GLU A 251 -6.15 29.34 15.47
CA GLU A 251 -6.05 28.85 16.85
C GLU A 251 -6.65 27.45 17.00
N VAL A 252 -7.78 27.17 16.34
CA VAL A 252 -8.45 25.87 16.39
C VAL A 252 -7.56 24.77 15.79
N ILE A 253 -6.95 25.03 14.63
CA ILE A 253 -5.99 24.11 14.00
C ILE A 253 -4.82 23.85 14.96
N HIS A 254 -4.30 24.91 15.58
CA HIS A 254 -3.19 24.79 16.49
C HIS A 254 -3.51 23.91 17.70
N GLU A 255 -4.65 24.14 18.35
CA GLU A 255 -5.11 23.32 19.48
C GLU A 255 -5.34 21.86 19.08
N GLN A 256 -6.03 21.62 17.95
CA GLN A 256 -6.34 20.27 17.49
C GLN A 256 -5.08 19.47 17.14
N VAL A 257 -4.11 20.10 16.47
CA VAL A 257 -2.87 19.43 16.09
C VAL A 257 -2.04 19.07 17.33
N LEU A 258 -1.89 19.99 18.28
CA LEU A 258 -1.10 19.73 19.48
C LEU A 258 -1.80 18.76 20.45
N GLY A 259 -3.13 18.69 20.39
CA GLY A 259 -3.94 17.73 21.13
C GLY A 259 -4.09 16.36 20.44
N SER A 260 -3.50 16.16 19.26
CA SER A 260 -3.55 14.86 18.56
C SER A 260 -2.99 13.74 19.43
N GLU A 261 -3.70 12.60 19.49
CA GLU A 261 -3.26 11.39 20.18
C GLU A 261 -2.49 10.43 19.27
N TYR A 262 -2.24 10.81 18.00
CA TYR A 262 -1.57 9.94 17.04
C TYR A 262 -0.17 9.52 17.53
N ASP A 263 0.18 8.25 17.42
CA ASP A 263 1.50 7.76 17.82
C ASP A 263 2.60 8.31 16.88
N THR A 264 3.56 9.05 17.44
CA THR A 264 4.64 9.64 16.63
C THR A 264 5.48 8.54 15.98
N THR A 265 5.60 8.58 14.65
CA THR A 265 6.46 7.70 13.84
C THR A 265 7.52 8.54 13.12
N GLU A 266 7.41 8.77 11.80
CA GLU A 266 8.27 9.67 11.02
C GLU A 266 7.90 11.14 11.22
N LEU A 267 6.61 11.44 11.34
CA LEU A 267 6.06 12.78 11.50
C LEU A 267 5.58 13.00 12.93
N VAL A 268 6.01 14.10 13.54
CA VAL A 268 5.42 14.61 14.78
C VAL A 268 4.29 15.56 14.41
N PRO A 269 3.12 15.50 15.07
CA PRO A 269 2.03 16.43 14.80
C PRO A 269 2.50 17.88 14.91
N CYS A 270 2.29 18.67 13.86
CA CYS A 270 2.87 20.00 13.78
C CYS A 270 2.05 21.01 12.96
N VAL A 271 2.30 22.29 13.23
CA VAL A 271 1.63 23.42 12.61
C VAL A 271 2.68 24.21 11.83
N VAL A 272 2.40 24.47 10.56
CA VAL A 272 3.29 25.16 9.63
C VAL A 272 2.62 26.44 9.13
N LEU A 273 3.37 27.53 9.10
CA LEU A 273 3.03 28.73 8.34
C LEU A 273 3.60 28.58 6.93
N LEU A 274 2.75 28.75 5.93
CA LEU A 274 3.12 28.82 4.54
C LEU A 274 2.85 30.23 4.01
N GLU A 275 3.87 30.86 3.45
CA GLU A 275 3.82 32.21 2.88
C GLU A 275 4.66 32.28 1.59
N PRO A 276 4.56 33.34 0.76
CA PRO A 276 5.27 33.40 -0.51
C PRO A 276 6.80 33.26 -0.42
N GLY A 277 7.38 33.50 0.77
CA GLY A 277 8.81 33.35 1.06
C GLY A 277 9.25 31.96 1.53
N GLY A 278 8.33 31.02 1.74
CA GLY A 278 8.63 29.65 2.17
C GLY A 278 7.76 29.15 3.32
N MET A 279 8.25 28.11 3.98
CA MET A 279 7.57 27.45 5.10
C MET A 279 8.31 27.69 6.42
N ARG A 280 7.55 27.84 7.50
CA ARG A 280 8.07 27.93 8.86
C ARG A 280 7.24 27.09 9.81
N LEU A 281 7.91 26.28 10.64
CA LEU A 281 7.24 25.56 11.72
C LEU A 281 6.80 26.56 12.80
N LEU A 282 5.50 26.60 13.10
CA LEU A 282 4.90 27.41 14.16
C LEU A 282 4.92 26.68 15.50
N ALA A 283 4.50 25.41 15.48
CA ALA A 283 4.40 24.58 16.65
C ALA A 283 4.54 23.10 16.28
N GLU A 284 4.89 22.29 17.26
CA GLU A 284 5.05 20.84 17.14
C GLU A 284 4.73 20.23 18.49
N ARG A 285 4.04 19.08 18.50
CA ARG A 285 3.70 18.37 19.74
C ARG A 285 5.00 17.94 20.44
N GLN A 286 5.05 18.08 21.76
CA GLN A 286 6.19 17.55 22.51
C GLN A 286 6.18 16.02 22.43
N ALA A 287 7.34 15.44 22.11
CA ALA A 287 7.55 14.01 22.08
C ALA A 287 7.59 13.41 23.49
#